data_AF-A0A1S3DD13-F1
#
_entry.id   AF-A0A1S3DD13-F1
#
_cell.length_a   1.000
_cell.length_b   1.000
_cell.length_c   1.000
_cell.angle_alpha   90.00
_cell.angle_beta   90.00
_cell.angle_gamma   90.00
#
_symmetry.space_group_name_H-M   'P 1'
#
loop_
_entity.id
_entity.type
_entity.pdbx_description
1 polymer ?
#
loop_
_entity_poly.entity_id
_entity_poly.type
_entity_poly.pdbx_seq_one_letter_code
_entity_poly.pdbx_strand_id
1 'polypeptide(L)'
;MLYVDGMTGIMDHPPTVQWLYVLVASKFRLVIKTALKLLLIFVEYVESNCFLLIQAVHAVDNSNGEPPWSNIMRLLTDRDSTDTELLIYAMSLLNKTLNGIPDQDSYYDQVDALEEQGIAAVIRRNVSSKSNPLQS
;
A
#
# COMPACT_ATOMS: atom_id res chain seq x y z
N MET A 1 -0.75 -0.08 -18.22
CA MET A 1 0.56 0.14 -17.56
C MET A 1 1.75 -0.47 -18.32
N LEU A 2 1.58 -1.42 -19.25
CA LEU A 2 2.72 -2.08 -19.91
C LEU A 2 3.34 -1.31 -21.09
N TYR A 3 2.73 -0.21 -21.54
CA TYR A 3 3.27 0.68 -22.57
C TYR A 3 3.67 2.01 -21.94
N VAL A 4 4.79 2.57 -22.38
CA VAL A 4 5.38 3.83 -21.86
C VAL A 4 4.33 4.95 -21.85
N ASP A 5 3.65 5.16 -22.97
CA ASP A 5 2.60 6.19 -23.11
C ASP A 5 1.42 5.98 -22.15
N GLY A 6 1.09 4.71 -21.87
CA GLY A 6 0.03 4.36 -20.94
C GLY A 6 0.41 4.57 -19.47
N MET A 7 1.70 4.59 -19.12
CA MET A 7 2.14 4.98 -17.77
C MET A 7 2.21 6.48 -17.60
N THR A 8 2.74 7.19 -18.59
CA THR A 8 2.76 8.66 -18.58
C THR A 8 1.34 9.22 -18.40
N GLY A 9 0.35 8.69 -19.12
CA GLY A 9 -1.04 9.11 -18.95
C GLY A 9 -1.64 8.84 -17.55
N ILE A 10 -1.13 7.84 -16.81
CA ILE A 10 -1.56 7.57 -15.43
C ILE A 10 -0.85 8.53 -14.46
N MET A 11 0.43 8.80 -14.67
CA MET A 11 1.20 9.77 -13.89
C MET A 11 0.59 11.18 -14.00
N ASP A 12 0.11 11.54 -15.20
CA ASP A 12 -0.51 12.84 -15.46
C ASP A 12 -1.99 12.91 -15.03
N HIS A 13 -2.57 11.82 -14.52
CA HIS A 13 -3.98 11.76 -14.11
C HIS A 13 -4.15 11.24 -12.67
N PRO A 14 -3.98 12.11 -11.65
CA PRO A 14 -4.09 11.75 -10.23
C PRO A 14 -5.36 10.97 -9.82
N PRO A 15 -6.56 11.25 -10.38
CA PRO A 15 -7.76 10.48 -10.03
C PRO A 15 -7.64 8.98 -10.34
N THR A 16 -6.82 8.58 -11.31
CA THR A 16 -6.59 7.16 -11.61
C THR A 16 -5.87 6.47 -10.47
N VAL A 17 -4.83 7.09 -9.91
CA VAL A 17 -4.05 6.54 -8.80
C VAL A 17 -4.90 6.49 -7.53
N GLN A 18 -5.68 7.55 -7.27
CA GLN A 18 -6.66 7.59 -6.18
C GLN A 18 -7.68 6.47 -6.30
N TRP A 19 -8.24 6.26 -7.50
CA TRP A 19 -9.19 5.19 -7.74
C TRP A 19 -8.58 3.81 -7.51
N LEU A 20 -7.36 3.55 -8.01
CA LEU A 20 -6.64 2.31 -7.74
C LEU A 20 -6.42 2.10 -6.23
N TYR A 21 -6.12 3.16 -5.47
CA TYR A 21 -5.98 3.08 -4.02
C TYR A 21 -7.32 2.76 -3.32
N VAL A 22 -8.43 3.38 -3.75
CA VAL A 22 -9.78 3.06 -3.23
C VAL A 22 -10.13 1.59 -3.44
N LEU A 23 -9.75 0.99 -4.58
CA LEU A 23 -10.01 -0.41 -4.88
C LEU A 23 -9.32 -1.40 -3.93
N VAL A 24 -8.29 -0.97 -3.20
CA VAL A 24 -7.63 -1.80 -2.16
C VAL A 24 -8.61 -2.13 -1.02
N ALA A 25 -9.59 -1.26 -0.74
CA ALA A 25 -10.63 -1.50 0.26
C ALA A 25 -11.88 -2.24 -0.29
N SER A 26 -11.78 -2.83 -1.49
CA SER A 26 -12.87 -3.61 -2.09
C SER A 26 -13.21 -4.85 -1.27
N LYS A 27 -14.46 -5.32 -1.36
CA LYS A 27 -14.88 -6.62 -0.80
C LYS A 27 -14.44 -7.81 -1.65
N PHE A 28 -14.01 -7.57 -2.89
CA PHE A 28 -13.67 -8.62 -3.84
C PHE A 28 -12.16 -8.85 -3.91
N ARG A 29 -11.71 -10.02 -3.43
CA ARG A 29 -10.29 -10.42 -3.37
C ARG A 29 -9.52 -10.21 -4.68
N LEU A 30 -10.13 -10.54 -5.82
CA LEU A 30 -9.51 -10.37 -7.14
C LEU A 30 -9.29 -8.89 -7.51
N VAL A 31 -10.20 -8.01 -7.08
CA VAL A 31 -10.10 -6.56 -7.31
C VAL A 31 -8.97 -5.99 -6.47
N ILE A 32 -8.90 -6.35 -5.18
CA ILE A 32 -7.81 -5.95 -4.28
C ILE A 32 -6.46 -6.40 -4.87
N LYS A 33 -6.35 -7.67 -5.26
CA LYS A 33 -5.12 -8.24 -5.83
C LYS A 33 -4.66 -7.50 -7.08
N THR A 34 -5.59 -7.22 -7.98
CA THR A 34 -5.29 -6.50 -9.22
C THR A 34 -4.87 -5.07 -8.94
N ALA A 35 -5.58 -4.36 -8.03
CA ALA A 35 -5.23 -3.01 -7.64
C ALA A 35 -3.82 -2.92 -7.03
N LEU A 36 -3.50 -3.79 -6.07
CA LEU A 36 -2.16 -3.84 -5.46
C LEU A 36 -1.05 -4.11 -6.48
N LYS A 37 -1.27 -5.04 -7.42
CA LYS A 37 -0.29 -5.31 -8.49
C LYS A 37 -0.08 -4.11 -9.40
N LEU A 38 -1.16 -3.42 -9.79
CA LEU A 38 -1.05 -2.23 -10.63
C LEU A 38 -0.35 -1.10 -9.89
N LEU A 39 -0.65 -0.89 -8.61
CA LEU A 39 0.04 0.10 -7.78
C LEU A 39 1.53 -0.24 -7.59
N LEU A 40 1.88 -1.52 -7.42
CA LEU A 40 3.28 -1.97 -7.38
C LEU A 40 4.01 -1.67 -8.69
N ILE A 41 3.43 -2.08 -9.84
CA ILE A 41 3.99 -1.79 -11.16
C ILE A 41 4.15 -0.28 -11.36
N PHE A 42 3.21 0.53 -10.85
CA PHE A 42 3.27 1.98 -10.91
C PHE A 42 4.42 2.57 -10.10
N VAL A 43 4.58 2.19 -8.83
CA VAL A 43 5.69 2.69 -7.98
C VAL A 43 7.04 2.19 -8.47
N GLU A 44 7.10 1.00 -9.06
CA GLU A 44 8.34 0.42 -9.61
C GLU A 44 8.77 1.03 -10.95
N TYR A 45 7.87 1.74 -11.63
CA TYR A 45 8.15 2.28 -12.96
C TYR A 45 9.22 3.38 -12.93
N VAL A 46 9.10 4.31 -11.98
CA VAL A 46 10.09 5.37 -11.72
C VAL A 46 10.00 5.77 -10.25
N GLU A 47 11.14 6.07 -9.63
CA GLU A 47 11.23 6.35 -8.18
C GLU A 47 10.27 7.45 -7.73
N SER A 48 10.09 8.51 -8.52
CA SER A 48 9.21 9.64 -8.21
C SER A 48 7.72 9.28 -8.11
N ASN A 49 7.29 8.12 -8.62
CA ASN A 49 5.91 7.67 -8.50
C ASN A 49 5.50 7.36 -7.06
N CYS A 50 6.46 7.18 -6.14
CA CYS A 50 6.19 7.06 -4.71
C CYS A 50 5.37 8.26 -4.20
N PHE A 51 5.73 9.48 -4.61
CA PHE A 51 5.06 10.70 -4.20
C PHE A 51 3.66 10.82 -4.78
N LEU A 52 3.46 10.38 -6.03
CA LEU A 52 2.13 10.39 -6.66
C LEU A 52 1.19 9.42 -5.93
N LEU A 53 1.70 8.26 -5.49
CA LEU A 53 0.93 7.35 -4.65
C LEU A 53 0.64 7.97 -3.28
N ILE A 54 1.63 8.56 -2.61
CA ILE A 54 1.43 9.23 -1.31
C ILE A 54 0.35 10.32 -1.43
N GLN A 55 0.42 11.18 -2.44
CA GLN A 55 -0.60 12.20 -2.68
C GLN A 55 -2.00 11.60 -2.89
N ALA A 56 -2.09 10.48 -3.62
CA ALA A 56 -3.35 9.78 -3.83
C ALA A 56 -3.90 9.19 -2.52
N VAL A 57 -3.05 8.61 -1.68
CA VAL A 57 -3.39 8.08 -0.36
C VAL A 57 -3.94 9.19 0.52
N HIS A 58 -3.21 10.29 0.64
CA HIS A 58 -3.61 11.46 1.43
C HIS A 58 -4.94 12.03 0.93
N ALA A 59 -5.10 12.21 -0.38
CA ALA A 59 -6.35 12.73 -0.95
C ALA A 59 -7.55 11.84 -0.61
N VAL A 60 -7.40 10.53 -0.71
CA VAL A 60 -8.48 9.58 -0.43
C VAL A 60 -8.77 9.48 1.06
N ASP A 61 -7.78 9.20 1.89
CA ASP A 61 -8.01 8.93 3.31
C ASP A 61 -8.43 10.21 4.06
N ASN A 62 -7.80 11.36 3.79
CA ASN A 62 -8.20 12.62 4.41
C ASN A 62 -9.63 13.02 4.01
N SER A 63 -10.06 12.73 2.77
CA SER A 63 -11.44 12.99 2.35
C SER A 63 -12.47 12.12 3.10
N ASN A 64 -12.04 10.96 3.60
CA ASN A 64 -12.85 10.07 4.43
C ASN A 64 -12.70 10.34 5.94
N GLY A 65 -11.87 11.30 6.34
CA GLY A 65 -11.57 11.58 7.75
C GLY A 65 -10.71 10.50 8.41
N GLU A 66 -9.98 9.72 7.62
CA GLU A 66 -9.14 8.61 8.07
C GLU A 66 -7.65 9.00 7.94
N PRO A 67 -6.75 8.44 8.77
CA PRO A 67 -5.32 8.67 8.62
C PRO A 67 -4.80 8.07 7.31
N PRO A 68 -3.73 8.63 6.71
CA PRO A 68 -3.11 8.07 5.51
C PRO A 68 -2.75 6.60 5.69
N TRP A 69 -2.93 5.78 4.64
CA TRP A 69 -2.67 4.33 4.61
C TRP A 69 -3.77 3.45 5.21
N SER A 70 -4.90 4.02 5.59
CA SER A 70 -6.00 3.30 6.26
C SER A 70 -6.54 2.11 5.48
N ASN A 71 -6.63 2.19 4.16
CA ASN A 71 -7.08 1.06 3.33
C ASN A 71 -6.10 -0.12 3.41
N ILE A 72 -4.79 0.17 3.39
CA ILE A 72 -3.74 -0.84 3.48
C ILE A 72 -3.66 -1.41 4.89
N MET A 73 -3.74 -0.57 5.92
CA MET A 73 -3.68 -0.99 7.32
C MET A 73 -4.86 -1.87 7.70
N ARG A 74 -6.07 -1.58 7.22
CA ARG A 74 -7.23 -2.47 7.38
C ARG A 74 -6.97 -3.84 6.74
N LEU A 75 -6.47 -3.87 5.51
CA LEU A 75 -6.13 -5.11 4.81
C LEU A 75 -5.08 -5.94 5.58
N LEU A 76 -4.07 -5.29 6.16
CA LEU A 76 -3.01 -5.96 6.92
C LEU A 76 -3.45 -6.44 8.30
N THR A 77 -4.42 -5.75 8.91
CA THR A 77 -4.90 -6.03 10.27
C THR A 77 -5.99 -7.09 10.29
N ASP A 78 -6.73 -7.23 9.19
CA ASP A 78 -7.80 -8.22 9.03
C ASP A 78 -7.31 -9.60 9.50
N ARG A 79 -8.04 -10.17 10.47
CA ARG A 79 -7.71 -11.44 11.11
C ARG A 79 -8.27 -12.62 10.31
N ASP A 80 -9.26 -12.37 9.47
CA ASP A 80 -9.90 -13.37 8.63
C ASP A 80 -9.22 -13.46 7.25
N SER A 81 -8.32 -12.53 6.93
CA SER A 81 -7.53 -12.57 5.70
C SER A 81 -6.47 -13.68 5.79
N THR A 82 -6.81 -14.87 5.30
CA THR A 82 -5.89 -16.00 5.13
C THR A 82 -5.04 -15.90 3.85
N ASP A 83 -5.22 -14.83 3.06
CA ASP A 83 -4.47 -14.63 1.83
C ASP A 83 -3.11 -13.99 2.07
N THR A 84 -2.12 -14.82 2.39
CA THR A 84 -0.72 -14.43 2.52
C THR A 84 -0.21 -13.67 1.29
N GLU A 85 -0.71 -13.97 0.08
CA GLU A 85 -0.27 -13.29 -1.15
C GLU A 85 -0.69 -11.81 -1.15
N LEU A 86 -1.92 -11.50 -0.71
CA LEU A 86 -2.39 -10.12 -0.56
C LEU A 86 -1.60 -9.36 0.50
N LEU A 87 -1.32 -10.01 1.64
CA LEU A 87 -0.51 -9.41 2.70
C LEU A 87 0.91 -9.09 2.21
N ILE A 88 1.51 -9.98 1.41
CA ILE A 88 2.81 -9.75 0.77
C ILE A 88 2.72 -8.54 -0.17
N TYR A 89 1.72 -8.48 -1.06
CA TYR A 89 1.60 -7.35 -1.98
C TYR A 89 1.38 -6.01 -1.27
N ALA A 90 0.54 -5.98 -0.23
CA ALA A 90 0.29 -4.79 0.56
C ALA A 90 1.55 -4.31 1.29
N MET A 91 2.28 -5.23 1.95
CA MET A 91 3.53 -4.91 2.63
C MET A 91 4.64 -4.50 1.65
N SER A 92 4.74 -5.17 0.50
CA SER A 92 5.69 -4.79 -0.56
C SER A 92 5.39 -3.40 -1.11
N LEU A 93 4.12 -3.05 -1.30
CA LEU A 93 3.74 -1.73 -1.80
C LEU A 93 4.13 -0.63 -0.81
N LEU A 94 3.84 -0.81 0.48
CA LEU A 94 4.29 0.11 1.53
C LEU A 94 5.81 0.26 1.52
N ASN A 95 6.54 -0.85 1.59
CA ASN A 95 8.00 -0.84 1.65
C ASN A 95 8.63 -0.17 0.42
N LYS A 96 8.13 -0.47 -0.78
CA LYS A 96 8.65 0.16 -2.02
C LYS A 96 8.35 1.65 -2.07
N THR A 97 7.16 2.05 -1.60
CA THR A 97 6.79 3.47 -1.57
C THR A 97 7.67 4.23 -0.58
N LEU A 98 7.82 3.72 0.64
CA LEU A 98 8.67 4.32 1.68
C LEU A 98 10.15 4.38 1.25
N ASN A 99 10.66 3.31 0.64
CA ASN A 99 12.05 3.27 0.14
C ASN A 99 12.30 4.24 -1.02
N GLY A 100 11.25 4.68 -1.72
CA GLY A 100 11.34 5.69 -2.77
C GLY A 100 11.41 7.12 -2.24
N ILE A 101 11.25 7.36 -0.93
CA ILE A 101 11.29 8.70 -0.34
C ILE A 101 12.75 9.08 -0.05
N PRO A 102 13.28 10.17 -0.66
CA PRO A 102 14.68 10.56 -0.55
C PRO A 102 14.98 11.41 0.71
N ASP A 103 13.99 12.13 1.25
CA ASP A 103 14.15 13.01 2.41
C ASP A 103 13.59 12.40 3.70
N GLN A 104 14.25 12.67 4.82
CA GLN A 104 13.90 12.08 6.11
C GLN A 104 12.56 12.58 6.63
N ASP A 105 12.26 13.87 6.45
CA ASP A 105 11.04 14.48 6.97
C ASP A 105 9.79 13.81 6.36
N SER A 106 9.71 13.72 5.03
CA SER A 106 8.60 13.06 4.34
C SER A 106 8.52 11.57 4.66
N TYR A 107 9.66 10.91 4.90
CA TYR A 107 9.69 9.50 5.29
C TYR A 107 9.07 9.29 6.67
N TYR A 108 9.48 10.10 7.65
CA TYR A 108 8.96 10.02 9.02
C TYR A 108 7.49 10.41 9.09
N ASP A 109 7.01 11.38 8.29
CA ASP A 109 5.58 11.69 8.18
C ASP A 109 4.74 10.45 7.81
N GLN A 110 5.25 9.60 6.91
CA GLN A 110 4.54 8.36 6.52
C GLN A 110 4.68 7.27 7.58
N VAL A 111 5.86 7.13 8.20
CA VAL A 111 6.09 6.12 9.24
C VAL A 111 5.24 6.40 10.47
N ASP A 112 5.17 7.64 10.92
CA ASP A 112 4.40 8.04 12.09
C ASP A 112 2.91 7.75 11.87
N ALA A 113 2.37 8.06 10.68
CA ALA A 113 0.98 7.73 10.32
C ALA A 113 0.70 6.22 10.38
N LEU A 114 1.67 5.37 9.99
CA LEU A 114 1.56 3.91 10.07
C LEU A 114 1.70 3.40 11.51
N GLU A 115 2.55 4.03 12.32
CA GLU A 115 2.75 3.72 13.73
C GLU A 115 1.50 4.02 14.56
N GLU A 116 0.86 5.17 14.34
CA GLU A 116 -0.41 5.54 14.96
C GLU A 116 -1.52 4.51 14.68
N GLN A 117 -1.47 3.87 13.51
CA GLN A 117 -2.39 2.79 13.12
C GLN A 117 -1.95 1.39 13.59
N GLY A 118 -0.83 1.27 14.29
CA GLY A 118 -0.39 0.03 14.92
C GLY A 118 0.36 -0.95 14.01
N ILE A 119 1.08 -0.47 12.99
CA ILE A 119 1.87 -1.32 12.07
C ILE A 119 2.87 -2.24 12.79
N ALA A 120 3.41 -1.82 13.94
CA ALA A 120 4.33 -2.66 14.72
C ALA A 120 3.67 -3.97 15.20
N ALA A 121 2.39 -3.94 15.56
CA ALA A 121 1.65 -5.13 15.97
C ALA A 121 1.40 -6.08 14.78
N VAL A 122 1.07 -5.50 13.62
CA VAL A 122 0.93 -6.24 12.34
C VAL A 122 2.22 -6.97 11.98
N ILE A 123 3.37 -6.28 12.04
CA ILE A 123 4.69 -6.85 11.74
C ILE A 123 5.00 -8.01 12.68
N ARG A 124 4.83 -7.82 14.00
CA ARG A 124 5.06 -8.87 15.00
C ARG A 124 4.21 -10.11 14.71
N ARG A 125 2.92 -9.95 14.42
CA ARG A 125 2.02 -11.05 14.06
C ARG A 125 2.54 -11.84 12.86
N ASN A 126 2.90 -11.14 11.78
CA ASN A 126 3.36 -11.77 10.54
C ASN A 126 4.70 -12.51 10.70
N VAL A 127 5.60 -12.01 11.56
CA VAL A 127 6.87 -12.69 11.88
C VAL A 127 6.65 -13.91 12.77
N SER A 128 5.75 -13.82 13.77
CA SER A 128 5.37 -14.95 14.63
C SER A 128 4.73 -16.10 13.86
N SER A 129 3.89 -15.79 12.86
CA SER A 129 3.30 -16.83 11.99
C SER A 129 4.34 -17.57 11.13
N LYS A 130 5.47 -16.94 10.79
CA LYS A 130 6.57 -17.58 10.06
C LYS A 130 7.53 -18.39 10.96
N SER A 131 7.52 -18.15 12.28
CA SER A 131 8.42 -18.79 13.25
C SER A 131 7.85 -20.05 13.91
N ASN A 132 6.70 -20.57 13.44
CA ASN A 132 6.22 -21.92 13.74
C ASN A 132 6.39 -22.93 12.57
N PRO A 133 7.62 -23.38 12.21
CA PRO A 133 7.78 -24.53 11.31
C PRO A 133 7.57 -25.91 11.94
N LEU A 134 7.40 -26.07 13.26
CA LEU A 134 7.42 -27.40 13.90
C LEU A 134 6.48 -27.51 15.11
N GLN A 135 5.20 -27.73 14.86
CA GLN A 135 4.33 -28.52 15.75
C GLN A 135 3.44 -29.41 14.88
N SER A 136 3.99 -30.54 14.43
CA SER A 136 3.24 -31.72 13.96
C SER A 136 4.05 -32.96 14.30
#